data_AF-A0A0J1FGR0-F1
#
_entry.id   AF-A0A0J1FGR0-F1
#
_cell.length_a   1.000
_cell.length_b   1.000
_cell.length_c   1.000
_cell.angle_alpha   90.00
_cell.angle_beta   90.00
_cell.angle_gamma   90.00
#
_symmetry.space_group_name_H-M   'P 1'
#
loop_
_entity.id
_entity.type
_entity.pdbx_description
1 polymer ?
#
loop_
_entity_poly.entity_id
_entity_poly.type
_entity_poly.pdbx_seq_one_letter_code
_entity_poly.pdbx_strand_id
1 'polypeptide(L)'
;MYIRVTSRKSEENTVVKYVQLAHNVRNPKTGSPQADVLFNFGRLDRLDMDALRRLERSIRRFLGEPLDPAQAPKPEFLSSRPLGGAWFPDQLWRRLRIDTILERWLKERQYRTEVERTLFAMVAHRALAPSSKLKLEKWVPEKVVIPSLPSVDVQHCYRADGFPLGIPGRR
;
A
#
# COMPACT_ATOMS: atom_id res chain seq x y z
N MET A 1 -13.01 -32.55 7.34
CA MET A 1 -14.44 -32.58 7.74
C MET A 1 -15.15 -31.45 7.02
N TYR A 2 -16.45 -31.57 6.75
CA TYR A 2 -17.21 -30.57 6.00
C TYR A 2 -18.70 -30.57 6.39
N ILE A 3 -19.38 -29.45 6.13
CA ILE A 3 -20.83 -29.35 6.29
C ILE A 3 -21.53 -29.91 5.05
N ARG A 4 -22.41 -30.89 5.25
CA ARG A 4 -23.24 -31.51 4.21
C ARG A 4 -24.72 -31.21 4.48
N VAL A 5 -25.47 -30.93 3.42
CA VAL A 5 -26.93 -30.85 3.46
C VAL A 5 -27.54 -32.06 2.78
N THR A 6 -28.47 -32.75 3.43
CA THR A 6 -29.21 -33.89 2.87
C THR A 6 -30.70 -33.58 2.85
N SER A 7 -31.41 -34.10 1.84
CA SER A 7 -32.85 -33.89 1.68
C SER A 7 -33.58 -35.22 1.92
N ARG A 8 -34.68 -35.17 2.69
CA ARG A 8 -35.60 -36.30 2.87
C ARG A 8 -37.01 -35.85 2.50
N LYS A 9 -37.71 -36.67 1.70
CA LYS A 9 -39.14 -36.48 1.45
C LYS A 9 -39.93 -37.00 2.66
N SER A 10 -40.81 -36.17 3.20
CA SER A 10 -41.77 -36.52 4.24
C SER A 10 -42.97 -37.26 3.65
N GLU A 11 -43.74 -37.94 4.50
CA GLU A 11 -45.01 -38.61 4.11
C GLU A 11 -46.02 -37.61 3.51
N GLU A 12 -45.99 -36.35 3.96
CA GLU A 12 -46.82 -35.25 3.44
C GLU A 12 -46.25 -34.59 2.16
N ASN A 13 -45.43 -35.30 1.37
CA ASN A 13 -44.78 -34.83 0.14
C ASN A 13 -43.90 -33.56 0.27
N THR A 14 -43.58 -33.15 1.49
CA THR A 14 -42.72 -31.99 1.77
C THR A 14 -41.25 -32.39 1.83
N VAL A 15 -40.35 -31.60 1.24
CA VAL A 15 -38.90 -31.85 1.26
C VAL A 15 -38.27 -31.17 2.48
N VAL A 16 -37.74 -31.97 3.41
CA VAL A 16 -37.05 -31.48 4.61
C VAL A 16 -35.54 -31.62 4.41
N LYS A 17 -34.78 -30.55 4.72
CA LYS A 17 -33.31 -30.54 4.62
C LYS A 17 -32.67 -30.66 6.00
N TYR A 18 -31.61 -31.46 6.10
CA TYR A 18 -30.82 -31.67 7.32
C TYR A 18 -29.38 -31.23 7.11
N VAL A 19 -28.77 -30.63 8.15
CA VAL A 19 -27.38 -30.17 8.13
C VAL A 19 -26.52 -31.09 8.99
N GLN A 20 -25.39 -31.55 8.47
CA GLN A 20 -24.53 -32.52 9.11
C GLN A 20 -23.05 -32.14 8.99
N LEU A 21 -22.26 -32.43 10.02
CA LEU A 21 -20.80 -32.43 9.95
C LEU A 21 -20.35 -33.84 9.56
N ALA A 22 -19.67 -33.95 8.43
CA ALA A 22 -19.23 -35.23 7.88
C ALA A 22 -17.72 -35.28 7.65
N HIS A 23 -17.19 -36.49 7.63
CA HIS A 23 -15.83 -36.81 7.20
C HIS A 23 -15.89 -37.93 6.17
N ASN A 24 -15.24 -37.75 5.02
CA ASN A 24 -15.18 -38.83 4.04
C ASN A 24 -14.08 -39.81 4.44
N VAL A 25 -14.49 -41.05 4.64
CA VAL A 25 -13.60 -42.19 4.93
C VAL A 25 -13.70 -43.19 3.79
N ARG A 26 -12.63 -43.94 3.54
CA ARG A 26 -12.64 -45.00 2.52
C ARG A 26 -13.19 -46.28 3.13
N ASN A 27 -14.24 -46.85 2.53
CA ASN A 27 -14.81 -48.10 3.03
C ASN A 27 -13.77 -49.24 2.84
N PRO A 28 -13.39 -49.96 3.90
CA PRO A 28 -12.33 -50.96 3.84
C PRO A 28 -12.70 -52.20 3.01
N LYS A 29 -13.99 -52.44 2.75
CA LYS A 29 -14.47 -53.59 1.96
C LYS A 29 -14.70 -53.23 0.50
N THR A 30 -15.33 -52.10 0.21
CA THR A 30 -15.70 -51.71 -1.16
C THR A 30 -14.70 -50.75 -1.80
N GLY A 31 -13.77 -50.18 -1.03
CA GLY A 31 -12.78 -49.21 -1.51
C GLY A 31 -13.38 -47.86 -1.93
N SER A 32 -14.70 -47.68 -1.85
CA SER A 32 -15.40 -46.47 -2.24
C SER A 32 -15.38 -45.42 -1.11
N PRO A 33 -15.38 -44.11 -1.44
CA PRO A 33 -15.50 -43.05 -0.45
C PRO A 33 -16.92 -43.04 0.14
N GLN A 34 -17.02 -43.08 1.46
CA GLN A 34 -18.26 -43.01 2.22
C GLN A 34 -18.22 -41.83 3.19
N ALA A 35 -19.30 -41.07 3.25
CA ALA A 35 -19.44 -39.98 4.21
C ALA A 35 -19.81 -40.57 5.58
N ASP A 36 -18.88 -40.47 6.53
CA ASP A 36 -19.11 -40.74 7.94
C ASP A 36 -19.68 -39.49 8.61
N VAL A 37 -20.83 -39.63 9.28
CA VAL A 37 -21.54 -38.49 9.88
C VAL A 37 -21.11 -38.35 11.32
N LEU A 38 -20.31 -37.32 11.59
CA LEU A 38 -19.74 -37.07 12.92
C LEU A 38 -20.73 -36.35 13.84
N PHE A 39 -21.55 -35.45 13.28
CA PHE A 39 -22.56 -34.73 14.05
C PHE A 39 -23.74 -34.31 13.16
N ASN A 40 -24.95 -34.37 13.71
CA ASN A 40 -26.16 -33.90 13.02
C ASN A 40 -26.66 -32.63 13.70
N PHE A 41 -26.63 -31.51 12.97
CA PHE A 41 -27.13 -30.23 13.47
C PHE A 41 -28.66 -30.12 13.45
N GLY A 42 -29.35 -31.10 12.86
CA GLY A 42 -30.80 -31.13 12.77
C GLY A 42 -31.32 -30.53 11.46
N ARG A 43 -32.58 -30.13 11.47
CA ARG A 43 -33.26 -29.60 10.29
C ARG A 43 -32.78 -28.17 10.00
N LEU A 44 -32.50 -27.89 8.73
CA LEU A 44 -32.00 -26.58 8.28
C LEU A 44 -32.95 -25.43 8.63
N ASP A 45 -34.26 -25.65 8.59
CA ASP A 45 -35.29 -24.65 8.88
C ASP A 45 -35.40 -24.31 10.38
N ARG A 46 -34.85 -25.14 11.26
CA ARG A 46 -34.84 -24.94 12.72
C ARG A 46 -33.44 -24.72 13.28
N LEU A 47 -32.45 -24.58 12.41
CA LEU A 47 -31.06 -24.48 12.80
C LEU A 47 -30.74 -23.07 13.31
N ASP A 48 -30.11 -22.97 14.48
CA ASP A 48 -29.57 -21.71 14.99
C ASP A 48 -28.34 -21.31 14.15
N MET A 49 -28.56 -20.42 13.19
CA MET A 49 -27.52 -19.89 12.31
C MET A 49 -26.50 -19.03 13.08
N ASP A 50 -26.88 -18.42 14.20
CA ASP A 50 -25.96 -17.63 15.01
C ASP A 50 -25.01 -18.53 15.81
N ALA A 51 -25.49 -19.67 16.31
CA ALA A 51 -24.62 -20.69 16.87
C ALA A 51 -23.61 -21.23 15.84
N LEU A 52 -24.04 -21.45 14.59
CA LEU A 52 -23.13 -21.88 13.51
C LEU A 52 -22.06 -20.83 13.19
N ARG A 53 -22.42 -19.54 13.17
CA ARG A 53 -21.47 -18.43 13.03
C ARG A 53 -20.49 -18.35 14.21
N ARG A 54 -20.93 -18.64 15.45
CA ARG A 54 -20.02 -18.72 16.61
C ARG A 54 -19.03 -19.88 16.46
N LEU A 55 -19.48 -21.03 15.96
CA LEU A 55 -18.61 -22.17 15.66
C LEU A 55 -17.57 -21.84 14.60
N GLU A 56 -17.99 -21.21 13.49
CA GLU A 56 -17.07 -20.72 12.44
C GLU A 56 -15.98 -19.83 13.03
N ARG A 57 -16.36 -18.84 13.85
CA ARG A 57 -15.40 -17.94 14.49
C ARG A 57 -14.42 -18.67 15.41
N SER A 58 -14.90 -19.66 16.16
CA SER A 58 -14.06 -20.49 17.01
C SER A 58 -13.06 -21.32 16.19
N ILE A 59 -13.49 -21.89 15.05
CA ILE A 59 -12.62 -22.67 14.15
C ILE A 59 -11.56 -21.76 13.53
N ARG A 60 -11.92 -20.61 12.96
CA ARG A 60 -10.96 -19.65 12.39
C ARG A 60 -9.93 -19.20 13.43
N ARG A 61 -10.39 -18.88 14.64
CA ARG A 61 -9.51 -18.52 15.76
C ARG A 61 -8.52 -19.64 16.08
N PHE A 62 -8.97 -20.89 16.10
CA PHE A 62 -8.11 -22.05 16.34
C PHE A 62 -7.07 -22.25 15.23
N LEU A 63 -7.45 -22.01 13.96
CA LEU A 63 -6.56 -22.10 12.80
C LEU A 63 -5.56 -20.93 12.69
N GLY A 64 -5.68 -19.90 13.52
CA GLY A 64 -4.88 -18.68 13.41
C GLY A 64 -5.25 -17.82 12.19
N GLU A 65 -6.41 -18.06 11.59
CA GLU A 65 -6.88 -17.30 10.44
C GLU A 65 -7.57 -16.00 10.89
N PRO A 66 -7.31 -14.88 10.20
CA PRO A 66 -8.00 -13.64 10.49
C PRO A 66 -9.51 -13.82 10.31
N LEU A 67 -10.27 -13.30 11.28
CA LEU A 67 -11.71 -13.18 11.24
C LEU A 67 -12.06 -12.09 10.22
N ASP A 68 -12.13 -12.50 8.96
CA ASP A 68 -12.54 -11.72 7.80
C ASP A 68 -11.45 -10.81 7.17
N PRO A 69 -10.87 -11.16 6.01
CA PRO A 69 -10.00 -10.25 5.27
C PRO A 69 -10.73 -8.99 4.78
N ALA A 70 -12.07 -8.99 4.75
CA ALA A 70 -12.85 -7.79 4.43
C ALA A 70 -12.86 -6.74 5.55
N GLN A 71 -12.43 -7.09 6.77
CA GLN A 71 -12.22 -6.16 7.89
C GLN A 71 -10.79 -5.60 7.94
N ALA A 72 -9.88 -6.07 7.08
CA ALA A 72 -8.60 -5.39 6.92
C ALA A 72 -8.87 -3.94 6.45
N PRO A 73 -8.24 -2.93 7.06
CA PRO A 73 -8.42 -1.56 6.63
C PRO A 73 -8.08 -1.47 5.14
N LYS A 74 -9.03 -0.97 4.34
CA LYS A 74 -8.79 -0.74 2.91
C LYS A 74 -7.63 0.25 2.79
N PRO A 75 -6.65 0.01 1.92
CA PRO A 75 -5.58 0.97 1.70
C PRO A 75 -6.20 2.29 1.21
N GLU A 76 -5.90 3.38 1.91
CA GLU A 76 -6.31 4.73 1.52
C GLU A 76 -5.25 5.34 0.60
N PHE A 77 -5.69 5.98 -0.47
CA PHE A 77 -4.79 6.73 -1.34
C PHE A 77 -4.33 8.01 -0.62
N LEU A 78 -3.04 8.06 -0.24
CA LEU A 78 -2.48 9.22 0.43
C LEU A 78 -2.00 10.29 -0.57
N SER A 79 -1.17 9.91 -1.54
CA SER A 79 -0.65 10.83 -2.55
C SER A 79 0.02 10.08 -3.71
N SER A 80 0.21 10.79 -4.83
CA SER A 80 1.02 10.36 -5.96
C SER A 80 1.76 11.57 -6.53
N ARG A 81 3.06 11.43 -6.77
CA ARG A 81 3.92 12.49 -7.30
C ARG A 81 4.74 11.96 -8.48
N PRO A 82 4.73 12.65 -9.63
CA PRO A 82 5.52 12.23 -10.78
C PRO A 82 7.03 12.32 -10.47
N LEU A 83 7.76 11.25 -10.76
CA LEU A 83 9.22 11.20 -10.74
C LEU A 83 9.83 11.47 -12.13
N GLY A 84 9.18 10.97 -13.20
CA GLY A 84 9.79 10.92 -14.54
C GLY A 84 10.23 12.29 -15.08
N GLY A 85 9.40 13.32 -14.89
CA GLY A 85 9.71 14.68 -15.37
C GLY A 85 10.99 15.26 -14.73
N ALA A 86 11.19 15.08 -13.43
CA ALA A 86 12.38 15.56 -12.73
C ALA A 86 13.58 14.61 -12.86
N TRP A 87 13.34 13.32 -13.11
CA TRP A 87 14.41 12.34 -13.23
C TRP A 87 15.30 12.61 -14.45
N PHE A 88 14.71 12.90 -15.62
CA PHE A 88 15.48 13.20 -16.83
C PHE A 88 16.48 14.35 -16.66
N PRO A 89 16.09 15.55 -16.20
CA PRO A 89 17.03 16.63 -15.95
C PRO A 89 18.01 16.30 -14.81
N ASP A 90 17.64 15.50 -13.80
CA ASP A 90 18.60 15.05 -12.76
C ASP A 90 19.70 14.16 -13.36
N GLN A 91 19.35 13.24 -14.26
CA GLN A 91 20.36 12.44 -14.97
C GLN A 91 21.24 13.29 -15.86
N LEU A 92 20.67 14.28 -16.56
CA LEU A 92 21.46 15.20 -17.37
C LEU A 92 22.41 16.04 -16.51
N TRP A 93 21.93 16.53 -15.37
CA TRP A 93 22.71 17.29 -14.40
C TRP A 93 23.93 16.53 -13.91
N ARG A 94 23.75 15.24 -13.54
CA ARG A 94 24.83 14.34 -13.14
C ARG A 94 25.76 13.95 -14.30
N ARG A 95 25.20 13.73 -15.50
CA ARG A 95 25.98 13.38 -16.69
C ARG A 95 26.89 14.53 -17.12
N LEU A 96 26.40 15.76 -17.01
CA LEU A 96 27.18 16.99 -17.23
C LEU A 96 28.08 17.35 -16.05
N ARG A 97 28.07 16.55 -14.97
CA ARG A 97 28.87 16.76 -13.75
C ARG A 97 28.60 18.09 -13.05
N ILE A 98 27.41 18.68 -13.26
CA ILE A 98 27.04 19.94 -12.63
C ILE A 98 26.98 19.76 -11.11
N ASP A 99 26.43 18.64 -10.65
CA ASP A 99 26.47 18.19 -9.26
C ASP A 99 27.90 18.21 -8.70
N THR A 100 28.84 17.55 -9.38
CA THR A 100 30.23 17.41 -8.93
C THR A 100 30.97 18.76 -8.91
N ILE A 101 30.71 19.63 -9.90
CA ILE A 101 31.28 20.98 -9.98
C ILE A 101 30.77 21.83 -8.83
N LEU A 102 29.46 21.84 -8.59
CA LEU A 102 28.83 22.57 -7.50
C LEU A 102 29.31 22.07 -6.15
N GLU A 103 29.38 20.75 -5.94
CA GLU A 103 29.93 20.15 -4.71
C GLU A 103 31.37 20.59 -4.44
N ARG A 104 32.22 20.64 -5.48
CA ARG A 104 33.60 21.12 -5.35
C ARG A 104 33.67 22.58 -4.97
N TRP A 105 32.82 23.43 -5.54
CA TRP A 105 32.77 24.85 -5.22
C TRP A 105 32.17 25.11 -3.82
N LEU A 106 31.28 24.24 -3.37
CA LEU A 106 30.65 24.31 -2.05
C LEU A 106 31.52 23.71 -0.93
N LYS A 107 32.71 23.20 -1.25
CA LYS A 107 33.57 22.43 -0.33
C LYS A 107 33.95 23.17 0.96
N GLU A 108 33.93 24.50 0.98
CA GLU A 108 34.25 25.30 2.18
C GLU A 108 33.04 25.63 3.07
N ARG A 109 31.81 25.23 2.69
CA ARG A 109 30.58 25.61 3.43
C ARG A 109 29.83 24.40 3.99
N GLN A 110 29.13 24.61 5.12
CA GLN A 110 28.44 23.54 5.87
C GLN A 110 27.16 22.99 5.20
N TYR A 111 26.64 23.60 4.13
CA TYR A 111 25.33 23.26 3.53
C TYR A 111 25.43 22.79 2.07
N ARG A 112 26.33 21.85 1.77
CA ARG A 112 26.70 21.46 0.39
C ARG A 112 25.54 20.83 -0.40
N THR A 113 24.94 19.79 0.17
CA THR A 113 23.90 19.00 -0.51
C THR A 113 22.61 19.79 -0.68
N GLU A 114 22.27 20.66 0.28
CA GLU A 114 21.05 21.47 0.23
C GLU A 114 21.11 22.54 -0.87
N VAL A 115 22.26 23.20 -1.06
CA VAL A 115 22.39 24.26 -2.08
C VAL A 115 22.35 23.67 -3.50
N GLU A 116 23.10 22.59 -3.76
CA GLU A 116 23.11 21.94 -5.07
C GLU A 116 21.71 21.41 -5.44
N ARG A 117 21.04 20.72 -4.51
CA ARG A 117 19.69 20.20 -4.75
C ARG A 117 18.66 21.32 -4.90
N THR A 118 18.80 22.42 -4.16
CA THR A 118 17.93 23.60 -4.31
C THR A 118 18.12 24.25 -5.69
N LEU A 119 19.36 24.42 -6.16
CA LEU A 119 19.65 24.91 -7.51
C LEU A 119 19.02 23.99 -8.57
N PHE A 120 19.21 22.68 -8.42
CA PHE A 120 18.59 21.71 -9.31
C PHE A 120 17.06 21.82 -9.31
N ALA A 121 16.43 21.92 -8.13
CA ALA A 121 14.98 22.07 -8.02
C ALA A 121 14.47 23.34 -8.71
N MET A 122 15.22 24.45 -8.64
CA MET A 122 14.88 25.68 -9.36
C MET A 122 14.97 25.51 -10.88
N VAL A 123 15.98 24.80 -11.38
CA VAL A 123 16.11 24.48 -12.81
C VAL A 123 14.98 23.53 -13.26
N ALA A 124 14.73 22.46 -12.50
CA ALA A 124 13.67 21.50 -12.79
C ALA A 124 12.28 22.15 -12.78
N HIS A 125 12.01 23.02 -11.81
CA HIS A 125 10.75 23.79 -11.74
C HIS A 125 10.59 24.71 -12.95
N ARG A 126 11.69 25.33 -13.42
CA ARG A 126 11.65 26.16 -14.62
C ARG A 126 11.32 25.34 -15.88
N ALA A 127 11.82 24.11 -15.97
CA ALA A 127 11.58 23.23 -17.10
C ALA A 127 10.18 22.57 -17.10
N LEU A 128 9.67 22.21 -15.91
CA LEU A 128 8.50 21.34 -15.77
C LEU A 128 7.22 22.06 -15.33
N ALA A 129 7.35 23.14 -14.56
CA ALA A 129 6.21 23.87 -13.99
C ALA A 129 6.58 25.35 -13.77
N PRO A 130 6.93 26.10 -14.83
CA PRO A 130 7.50 27.43 -14.71
C PRO A 130 6.58 28.38 -13.93
N SER A 131 7.04 28.81 -12.76
CA SER A 131 6.30 29.74 -11.92
C SER A 131 7.24 30.46 -10.92
N SER A 132 6.69 31.23 -9.97
CA SER A 132 7.50 32.01 -9.02
C SER A 132 8.26 31.10 -8.03
N LYS A 133 9.37 31.59 -7.47
CA LYS A 133 10.17 30.87 -6.47
C LYS A 133 9.37 30.49 -5.22
N LEU A 134 8.40 31.32 -4.85
CA LEU A 134 7.45 31.04 -3.77
C LEU A 134 6.64 29.75 -3.98
N LYS A 135 6.37 29.38 -5.24
CA LYS A 135 5.64 28.15 -5.55
C LYS A 135 6.51 26.89 -5.45
N LEU A 136 7.84 27.04 -5.36
CA LEU A 136 8.77 25.92 -5.21
C LEU A 136 8.54 25.17 -3.89
N GLU A 137 8.26 25.90 -2.81
CA GLU A 137 8.03 25.34 -1.46
C GLU A 137 6.84 24.38 -1.42
N LYS A 138 5.83 24.61 -2.28
CA LYS A 138 4.69 23.70 -2.44
C LYS A 138 4.94 22.65 -3.51
N TRP A 139 5.61 23.02 -4.59
CA TRP A 139 5.83 22.13 -5.73
C TRP A 139 6.70 20.93 -5.37
N VAL A 140 7.81 21.12 -4.65
CA VAL A 140 8.73 20.03 -4.26
C VAL A 140 8.05 18.98 -3.36
N PRO A 141 7.40 19.34 -2.24
CA PRO A 141 6.77 18.33 -1.40
C PRO A 141 5.49 17.75 -2.00
N GLU A 142 4.70 18.52 -2.75
CA GLU A 142 3.35 18.09 -3.15
C GLU A 142 3.21 17.60 -4.59
N LYS A 143 4.09 18.03 -5.51
CA LYS A 143 3.84 17.90 -6.96
C LYS A 143 4.92 17.16 -7.74
N VAL A 144 6.09 16.91 -7.17
CA VAL A 144 7.19 16.22 -7.87
C VAL A 144 8.03 15.41 -6.89
N VAL A 145 8.72 14.37 -7.37
CA VAL A 145 9.75 13.69 -6.59
C VAL A 145 11.13 14.17 -7.03
N ILE A 146 11.86 14.80 -6.12
CA ILE A 146 13.28 15.13 -6.30
C ILE A 146 14.09 14.32 -5.28
N PRO A 147 14.93 13.37 -5.72
CA PRO A 147 15.78 12.60 -4.81
C PRO A 147 16.66 13.53 -3.96
N SER A 148 16.79 13.20 -2.68
CA SER A 148 17.56 13.97 -1.69
C SER A 148 17.05 15.39 -1.40
N LEU A 149 15.83 15.74 -1.83
CA LEU A 149 15.19 17.02 -1.52
C LEU A 149 13.68 16.85 -1.25
N PRO A 150 13.28 16.47 -0.02
CA PRO A 150 11.88 16.23 0.30
C PRO A 150 11.05 17.53 0.39
N SER A 151 11.69 18.65 0.74
CA SER A 151 11.11 19.98 0.83
C SER A 151 12.17 21.03 0.53
N VAL A 152 11.74 22.26 0.27
CA VAL A 152 12.62 23.40 -0.01
C VAL A 152 12.03 24.65 0.63
N ASP A 153 12.90 25.48 1.19
CA ASP A 153 12.56 26.79 1.74
C ASP A 153 12.98 27.89 0.74
N VAL A 154 12.16 28.92 0.57
CA VAL A 154 12.42 30.06 -0.30
C VAL A 154 13.73 30.78 0.06
N GLN A 155 14.11 30.84 1.33
CA GLN A 155 15.38 31.40 1.77
C GLN A 155 16.57 30.58 1.22
N HIS A 156 16.43 29.26 1.12
CA HIS A 156 17.43 28.43 0.47
C HIS A 156 17.52 28.74 -1.03
N CYS A 157 16.40 29.06 -1.67
CA CYS A 157 16.37 29.47 -3.08
C CYS A 157 17.11 30.80 -3.30
N TYR A 158 16.88 31.79 -2.44
CA TYR A 158 17.60 33.07 -2.51
C TYR A 158 19.10 32.93 -2.22
N ARG A 159 19.46 32.07 -1.27
CA ARG A 159 20.87 31.75 -0.98
C ARG A 159 21.54 31.04 -2.16
N ALA A 160 20.81 30.14 -2.82
CA ALA A 160 21.26 29.44 -4.02
C ALA A 160 21.42 30.37 -5.23
N ASP A 161 20.49 31.30 -5.47
CA ASP A 161 20.59 32.29 -6.56
C ASP A 161 21.81 33.21 -6.44
N GLY A 162 22.16 33.61 -5.22
CA GLY A 162 23.33 34.45 -4.96
C GLY A 162 24.67 33.74 -5.17
N PHE A 163 24.67 32.41 -5.22
CA PHE A 163 25.89 31.60 -5.25
C PHE A 163 26.73 31.81 -6.52
N PRO A 164 26.19 31.74 -7.75
CA PRO A 164 26.99 31.97 -8.97
C PRO A 164 27.58 33.39 -9.05
N LEU A 165 27.01 34.35 -8.32
CA LEU A 165 27.43 35.76 -8.32
C LEU A 165 28.43 36.09 -7.20
N GLY A 166 28.84 35.10 -6.38
CA GLY A 166 29.72 35.33 -5.24
C GLY A 166 29.07 36.15 -4.11
N ILE A 167 27.75 36.34 -4.12
CA ILE A 167 27.04 37.14 -3.12
C ILE A 167 26.88 36.28 -1.86
N PRO A 168 27.46 36.66 -0.71
CA PRO A 168 27.23 35.93 0.53
C PRO A 168 25.75 36.03 0.89
N GLY A 169 25.10 34.86 1.08
CA GLY A 169 23.70 34.80 1.52
C GLY A 169 23.52 35.63 2.79
N ARG A 170 22.55 36.55 2.79
CA ARG A 170 22.22 37.34 3.98
C ARG A 170 21.85 36.37 5.11
N ARG A 171 22.46 36.59 6.29
CA ARG A 171 22.12 35.88 7.52
C ARG A 171 20.71 36.22 7.95
#